data_AF-A0A9D4K4C9-F1
#
_entry.id   AF-A0A9D4K4C9-F1
#
_cell.length_a   1.000
_cell.length_b   1.000
_cell.length_c   1.000
_cell.angle_alpha   90.00
_cell.angle_beta   90.00
_cell.angle_gamma   90.00
#
_symmetry.space_group_name_H-M   'P 1'
#
loop_
_entity.id
_entity.type
_entity.pdbx_description
1 polymer ?
#
loop_
_entity_poly.entity_id
_entity_poly.type
_entity_poly.pdbx_seq_one_letter_code
_entity_poly.pdbx_strand_id
1 'polypeptide(L)'
;MDLILERLGVEEGVIRRFRQEKITPDIISLMSLYDFNCLGVNDKTTIMKLRVECVCYRSNPWAHNNDSTRCRNIRFEISSIMIETLFEAGYSVKDTSIALGVSESTLFRKMGQFGLSKLAFTEIDEEELNIVVATTITEFPRCGEEMLRKVLLQKGIKVP
;
A
#
# COMPACT_ATOMS: atom_id res chain seq x y z
N MET A 1 -16.79 -18.88 -10.98
CA MET A 1 -15.70 -19.26 -11.91
C MET A 1 -16.16 -19.16 -13.34
N ASP A 2 -17.27 -19.79 -13.70
CA ASP A 2 -17.82 -19.79 -15.06
C ASP A 2 -17.94 -18.37 -15.66
N LEU A 3 -18.52 -17.43 -14.92
CA LEU A 3 -18.59 -16.01 -15.32
C LEU A 3 -17.22 -15.34 -15.59
N ILE A 4 -16.16 -15.74 -14.87
CA ILE A 4 -14.80 -15.20 -15.05
C ILE A 4 -14.22 -15.78 -16.34
N LEU A 5 -14.40 -17.09 -16.56
CA LEU A 5 -13.89 -17.80 -17.73
C LEU A 5 -14.59 -17.37 -19.02
N GLU A 6 -15.92 -17.23 -18.99
CA GLU A 6 -16.73 -16.70 -20.10
C GLU A 6 -16.27 -15.29 -20.51
N ARG A 7 -16.02 -14.42 -19.53
CA ARG A 7 -15.52 -13.05 -19.76
C ARG A 7 -14.14 -13.02 -20.39
N LEU A 8 -13.27 -13.95 -20.00
CA LEU A 8 -11.93 -14.07 -20.55
C LEU A 8 -11.92 -14.70 -21.95
N GLY A 9 -13.09 -15.09 -22.48
CA GLY A 9 -13.22 -15.71 -23.79
C GLY A 9 -12.58 -17.10 -23.84
N VAL A 10 -12.53 -17.79 -22.70
CA VAL A 10 -11.96 -19.13 -22.60
C VAL A 10 -12.94 -20.13 -23.25
N GLU A 11 -12.42 -21.11 -23.99
CA GLU A 11 -13.23 -22.10 -24.69
C GLU A 11 -14.15 -22.90 -23.74
N GLU A 12 -15.37 -23.21 -24.19
CA GLU A 12 -16.37 -23.96 -23.41
C GLU A 12 -15.86 -25.32 -22.91
N GLY A 13 -15.00 -25.97 -23.70
CA GLY A 13 -14.37 -27.25 -23.31
C GLY A 13 -13.42 -27.11 -22.12
N VAL A 14 -12.81 -25.94 -21.94
CA VAL A 14 -11.99 -25.61 -20.76
C VAL A 14 -12.90 -25.25 -19.59
N ILE A 15 -13.96 -24.46 -19.79
CA ILE A 15 -14.95 -24.13 -18.75
C ILE A 15 -15.52 -25.40 -18.11
N ARG A 16 -15.88 -26.38 -18.95
CA ARG A 16 -16.38 -27.69 -18.48
C ARG A 16 -15.37 -28.42 -17.59
N ARG A 17 -14.07 -28.36 -17.92
CA ARG A 17 -13.01 -28.99 -17.11
C ARG A 17 -12.85 -28.31 -15.76
N PHE A 18 -12.86 -26.97 -15.72
CA PHE A 18 -12.86 -26.23 -14.46
C PHE A 18 -14.06 -26.59 -13.57
N ARG A 19 -15.25 -26.79 -14.17
CA ARG A 19 -16.45 -27.22 -13.46
C ARG A 19 -16.34 -28.66 -12.95
N GLN A 20 -15.81 -29.58 -13.77
CA GLN A 20 -15.62 -30.99 -13.41
C GLN A 20 -14.62 -31.17 -12.26
N GLU A 21 -13.50 -30.46 -12.33
CA GLU A 21 -12.45 -30.46 -11.30
C GLU A 21 -12.81 -29.57 -10.09
N LYS A 22 -14.01 -28.97 -10.09
CA LYS A 22 -14.53 -28.10 -9.03
C LYS A 22 -13.55 -26.98 -8.64
N ILE A 23 -12.86 -26.42 -9.63
CA ILE A 23 -11.89 -25.36 -9.41
C ILE A 23 -12.63 -24.09 -8.99
N THR A 24 -12.24 -23.54 -7.84
CA THR A 24 -12.77 -22.30 -7.30
C THR A 24 -11.76 -21.15 -7.49
N PRO A 25 -12.20 -19.87 -7.45
CA PRO A 25 -11.32 -18.74 -7.73
C PRO A 25 -10.12 -18.64 -6.76
N ASP A 26 -10.29 -19.09 -5.52
CA ASP A 26 -9.26 -19.10 -4.48
C ASP A 26 -8.08 -20.03 -4.80
N ILE A 27 -8.33 -21.16 -5.47
CA ILE A 27 -7.30 -22.15 -5.82
C ILE A 27 -6.43 -21.70 -6.99
N ILE A 28 -6.95 -20.84 -7.89
CA ILE A 28 -6.24 -20.35 -9.09
C ILE A 28 -4.89 -19.70 -8.76
N SER A 29 -4.81 -19.01 -7.62
CA SER A 29 -3.58 -18.34 -7.19
C SER A 29 -2.49 -19.32 -6.74
N LEU A 30 -2.88 -20.53 -6.37
CA LEU A 30 -2.02 -21.59 -5.85
C LEU A 30 -1.59 -22.59 -6.93
N MET A 31 -2.29 -22.61 -8.07
CA MET A 31 -2.02 -23.54 -9.16
C MET A 31 -0.70 -23.25 -9.87
N SER A 32 0.02 -24.32 -10.20
CA SER A 32 1.22 -24.29 -11.04
C SER A 32 0.87 -24.15 -12.52
N LEU A 33 1.86 -23.86 -13.36
CA LEU A 33 1.69 -23.87 -14.83
C LEU A 33 1.27 -25.24 -15.36
N TYR A 34 1.74 -26.31 -14.72
CA TYR A 34 1.37 -27.68 -15.09
C TYR A 34 -0.13 -27.92 -14.87
N ASP A 35 -0.66 -27.47 -13.74
CA ASP A 35 -2.09 -27.61 -13.43
C ASP A 35 -2.97 -26.86 -14.44
N PHE A 36 -2.55 -25.67 -14.88
CA PHE A 36 -3.24 -24.94 -15.95
C PHE A 36 -3.21 -25.68 -17.29
N ASN A 37 -2.08 -26.28 -17.64
CA ASN A 37 -1.98 -27.09 -18.85
C ASN A 37 -2.92 -28.32 -18.79
N CYS A 38 -3.04 -28.97 -17.63
CA CYS A 38 -3.99 -30.07 -17.42
C CYS A 38 -5.44 -29.63 -17.60
N LEU A 39 -5.78 -28.41 -17.17
CA LEU A 39 -7.10 -27.82 -17.41
C LEU A 39 -7.30 -27.32 -18.86
N GLY A 40 -6.25 -27.31 -19.68
CA GLY A 40 -6.29 -26.87 -21.08
C GLY A 40 -6.03 -25.39 -21.30
N VAL A 41 -5.45 -24.68 -20.32
CA VAL A 41 -5.01 -23.29 -20.45
C VAL A 41 -3.49 -23.26 -20.58
N ASN A 42 -3.00 -23.18 -21.83
CA ASN A 42 -1.56 -23.24 -22.11
C ASN A 42 -0.93 -21.85 -22.32
N ASP A 43 -1.75 -20.82 -22.55
CA ASP A 43 -1.28 -19.47 -22.80
C ASP A 43 -0.99 -18.74 -21.48
N LYS A 44 0.27 -18.34 -21.28
CA LYS A 44 0.72 -17.61 -20.09
C LYS A 44 -0.02 -16.29 -19.89
N THR A 45 -0.42 -15.62 -20.98
CA THR A 45 -1.14 -14.35 -20.90
C THR A 45 -2.53 -14.58 -20.30
N THR A 46 -3.22 -15.61 -20.77
CA THR A 46 -4.53 -16.03 -20.27
C THR A 46 -4.44 -16.50 -18.82
N ILE A 47 -3.41 -17.27 -18.44
CA ILE A 47 -3.16 -17.67 -17.04
C ILE A 47 -3.00 -16.45 -16.14
N MET A 48 -2.21 -15.45 -16.57
CA MET A 48 -1.99 -14.25 -15.78
C MET A 48 -3.28 -13.42 -15.64
N LYS A 49 -4.04 -13.25 -16.72
CA LYS A 49 -5.36 -12.58 -16.69
C LYS A 49 -6.33 -13.29 -15.74
N LEU A 50 -6.37 -14.62 -15.80
CA LEU A 50 -7.22 -15.43 -14.92
C LEU A 50 -6.84 -15.27 -13.45
N ARG A 51 -5.54 -15.29 -13.13
CA ARG A 51 -5.05 -15.05 -11.77
C ARG A 51 -5.46 -13.67 -11.25
N VAL A 52 -5.29 -12.64 -12.07
CA VAL A 52 -5.64 -11.27 -11.71
C VAL A 52 -7.14 -11.13 -11.45
N GLU A 53 -7.99 -11.63 -12.35
CA GLU A 53 -9.45 -11.60 -12.18
C GLU A 53 -9.91 -12.37 -10.93
N CYS A 54 -9.33 -13.55 -10.66
CA CYS A 54 -9.70 -14.35 -9.49
C CYS A 54 -9.25 -13.73 -8.16
N VAL A 55 -8.10 -13.04 -8.13
CA VAL A 55 -7.67 -12.26 -6.96
C VAL A 55 -8.61 -11.09 -6.70
N CYS A 56 -9.02 -10.38 -7.75
CA CYS A 56 -9.98 -9.28 -7.64
C CYS A 56 -11.38 -9.76 -7.19
N TYR A 57 -11.79 -10.96 -7.61
CA TYR A 57 -13.05 -11.58 -7.16
C TYR A 57 -13.11 -11.77 -5.64
N ARG A 58 -11.98 -12.10 -5.00
CA ARG A 58 -11.88 -12.29 -3.54
C ARG A 58 -12.13 -10.99 -2.77
N SER A 59 -11.79 -9.84 -3.35
CA SER A 59 -11.88 -8.54 -2.67
C SER A 59 -13.25 -7.89 -2.74
N ASN A 60 -14.06 -8.15 -3.77
CA ASN A 60 -15.45 -7.66 -3.83
C ASN A 60 -16.30 -8.49 -4.82
N PRO A 61 -17.06 -9.49 -4.34
CA PRO A 61 -17.95 -10.30 -5.17
C PRO A 61 -19.11 -9.52 -5.79
N TRP A 62 -19.37 -8.28 -5.35
CA TRP A 62 -20.50 -7.44 -5.80
C TRP A 62 -20.06 -6.27 -6.67
N ALA A 63 -18.75 -6.10 -6.88
CA ALA A 63 -18.30 -5.03 -7.77
C ALA A 63 -18.85 -5.24 -9.18
N HIS A 64 -19.23 -6.44 -9.63
CA HIS A 64 -19.37 -6.90 -11.03
C HIS A 64 -20.10 -6.08 -12.11
N ASN A 65 -20.66 -4.91 -11.83
CA ASN A 65 -21.22 -4.02 -12.85
C ASN A 65 -20.18 -2.99 -13.32
N ASN A 66 -19.82 -3.11 -14.61
CA ASN A 66 -19.25 -2.09 -15.50
C ASN A 66 -18.15 -1.19 -14.93
N ASP A 67 -16.89 -1.58 -15.15
CA ASP A 67 -15.89 -0.68 -15.74
C ASP A 67 -14.51 -1.35 -15.77
N SER A 68 -13.81 -1.15 -16.89
CA SER A 68 -12.49 -1.64 -17.26
C SER A 68 -11.33 -1.09 -16.39
N THR A 69 -11.60 -0.72 -15.13
CA THR A 69 -10.65 -0.01 -14.25
C THR A 69 -10.17 -0.85 -13.04
N ARG A 70 -10.33 -2.18 -13.07
CA ARG A 70 -10.42 -2.98 -11.83
C ARG A 70 -9.17 -3.60 -11.22
N CYS A 71 -7.98 -3.27 -11.70
CA CYS A 71 -6.74 -3.64 -10.98
C CYS A 71 -5.99 -2.45 -10.38
N ARG A 72 -6.47 -1.21 -10.55
CA ARG A 72 -5.79 -0.03 -9.96
C ARG A 72 -6.21 0.29 -8.52
N ASN A 73 -7.28 -0.30 -8.01
CA ASN A 73 -7.91 0.14 -6.77
C ASN A 73 -8.16 -1.02 -5.79
N ILE A 74 -7.10 -1.73 -5.40
CA ILE A 74 -7.05 -2.12 -3.98
C ILE A 74 -6.77 -0.80 -3.25
N ARG A 75 -7.84 -0.06 -2.93
CA ARG A 75 -7.73 1.15 -2.12
C ARG A 75 -7.43 0.68 -0.70
N PHE A 76 -6.16 0.48 -0.38
CA PHE A 76 -5.74 0.58 1.02
C PHE A 76 -6.17 1.97 1.47
N GLU A 77 -7.19 2.00 2.32
CA GLU A 77 -7.79 3.22 2.84
C GLU A 77 -6.86 3.78 3.91
N ILE A 78 -5.70 4.27 3.46
CA ILE A 78 -4.73 4.95 4.30
C ILE A 78 -5.17 6.40 4.39
N SER A 79 -5.58 6.81 5.59
CA SER A 79 -5.89 8.21 5.91
C SER A 79 -4.60 9.04 5.99
N SER A 80 -4.67 10.32 5.62
CA SER A 80 -3.56 11.26 5.81
C SER A 80 -3.16 11.37 7.29
N ILE A 81 -4.15 11.39 8.19
CA ILE A 81 -3.97 11.46 9.64
C ILE A 81 -3.07 10.32 10.14
N MET A 82 -3.30 9.08 9.67
CA MET A 82 -2.47 7.95 10.09
C MET A 82 -1.00 8.12 9.69
N ILE A 83 -0.73 8.63 8.50
CA ILE A 83 0.63 8.88 8.01
C ILE A 83 1.29 10.00 8.83
N GLU A 84 0.55 11.08 9.06
CA GLU A 84 1.00 12.23 9.86
C GLU A 84 1.33 11.83 11.29
N THR A 85 0.42 11.13 11.99
CA THR A 85 0.64 10.70 13.38
C THR A 85 1.87 9.79 13.52
N LEU A 86 2.11 8.90 12.54
CA LEU A 86 3.30 8.04 12.55
C LEU A 86 4.58 8.86 12.32
N PHE A 87 4.56 9.85 11.43
CA PHE A 87 5.72 10.74 11.25
C PHE A 87 5.95 11.67 12.42
N GLU A 88 4.90 12.19 13.06
CA GLU A 88 5.01 12.98 14.30
C GLU A 88 5.58 12.16 15.45
N ALA A 89 5.24 10.88 15.53
CA ALA A 89 5.84 9.93 16.47
C ALA A 89 7.30 9.56 16.13
N GLY A 90 7.85 10.06 15.02
CA GLY A 90 9.25 9.89 14.62
C GLY A 90 9.53 8.62 13.81
N TYR A 91 8.51 7.92 13.30
CA TYR A 91 8.72 6.72 12.49
C TYR A 91 9.34 7.06 11.13
N SER A 92 10.26 6.21 10.66
CA SER A 92 10.81 6.36 9.32
C SER A 92 9.78 5.94 8.25
N VAL A 93 9.98 6.33 6.98
CA VAL A 93 9.10 5.90 5.88
C VAL A 93 9.03 4.37 5.79
N LYS A 94 10.16 3.70 6.04
CA LYS A 94 10.24 2.25 6.07
C LYS A 94 9.37 1.66 7.18
N ASP A 95 9.51 2.18 8.40
CA ASP A 95 8.74 1.67 9.55
C ASP A 95 7.25 1.97 9.40
N THR A 96 6.90 3.16 8.91
CA THR A 96 5.52 3.55 8.57
C THR A 96 4.94 2.63 7.50
N SER A 97 5.72 2.23 6.49
CA SER A 97 5.25 1.31 5.44
C SER A 97 4.95 -0.08 6.00
N ILE A 98 5.78 -0.58 6.92
CA ILE A 98 5.59 -1.85 7.61
C ILE A 98 4.35 -1.77 8.51
N ALA A 99 4.22 -0.71 9.31
CA ALA A 99 3.10 -0.50 10.23
C ALA A 99 1.74 -0.42 9.50
N LEU A 100 1.73 0.18 8.30
CA LEU A 100 0.54 0.30 7.46
C LEU A 100 0.32 -0.92 6.53
N GLY A 101 1.24 -1.89 6.53
CA GLY A 101 1.15 -3.09 5.68
C GLY A 101 1.21 -2.80 4.18
N VAL A 102 1.91 -1.73 3.77
CA VAL A 102 2.05 -1.32 2.37
C VAL A 102 3.51 -1.22 1.95
N SER A 103 3.77 -1.25 0.63
CA SER A 103 5.11 -0.96 0.13
C SER A 103 5.49 0.51 0.32
N GLU A 104 6.78 0.80 0.49
CA GLU A 104 7.30 2.17 0.56
C GLU A 104 6.83 3.01 -0.66
N SER A 105 6.82 2.42 -1.87
CA SER A 105 6.32 3.09 -3.07
C SER A 105 4.84 3.49 -2.97
N THR A 106 4.02 2.65 -2.33
CA THR A 106 2.60 2.95 -2.10
C THR A 106 2.44 4.08 -1.08
N LEU A 107 3.25 4.08 -0.02
CA LEU A 107 3.29 5.13 0.97
C LEU A 107 3.73 6.47 0.37
N PHE A 108 4.82 6.51 -0.42
CA PHE A 108 5.26 7.71 -1.14
C PHE A 108 4.18 8.26 -2.08
N ARG A 109 3.50 7.38 -2.82
CA ARG A 109 2.39 7.79 -3.69
C ARG A 109 1.24 8.41 -2.88
N LYS A 110 0.91 7.84 -1.72
CA LYS A 110 -0.14 8.36 -0.83
C LYS A 110 0.27 9.68 -0.19
N MET A 111 1.51 9.80 0.26
CA MET A 111 2.09 11.04 0.75
C MET A 111 1.98 12.16 -0.30
N GLY A 112 2.35 11.88 -1.56
CA GLY A 112 2.18 12.83 -2.66
C GLY A 112 0.72 13.23 -2.92
N GLN A 113 -0.23 12.30 -2.80
CA GLN A 113 -1.67 12.59 -2.93
C GLN A 113 -2.19 13.51 -1.82
N PHE A 114 -1.61 13.43 -0.62
CA PHE A 114 -2.01 14.21 0.54
C PHE A 114 -1.14 15.46 0.76
N GLY A 115 -0.16 15.73 -0.12
CA GLY A 115 0.79 16.83 0.08
C GLY A 115 1.73 16.64 1.28
N LEU A 116 1.86 15.41 1.79
CA LEU A 116 2.69 15.09 2.95
C LEU A 116 4.14 14.96 2.51
N SER A 117 4.87 16.06 2.54
CA SER A 117 6.31 16.07 2.37
C SER A 117 7.01 15.75 3.70
N LYS A 118 7.88 14.74 3.70
CA LYS A 118 8.80 14.50 4.84
C LYS A 118 9.79 15.67 5.05
N LEU A 119 9.86 16.58 4.08
CA LEU A 119 10.72 17.77 4.02
C LEU A 119 9.95 19.06 4.32
N ALA A 120 8.73 18.97 4.87
CA ALA A 120 8.03 20.14 5.38
C ALA A 120 8.75 20.60 6.66
N PHE A 121 9.80 21.39 6.48
CA PHE A 121 10.47 22.11 7.54
C PHE A 121 9.61 23.27 7.99
N THR A 122 9.68 23.57 9.28
CA THR A 122 9.04 24.79 9.79
C THR A 122 9.86 25.96 9.27
N GLU A 123 9.22 26.93 8.61
CA GLU A 123 9.85 28.23 8.36
C GLU A 123 10.03 28.91 9.71
N ILE A 124 11.24 28.75 10.27
CA ILE A 124 11.68 29.39 11.50
C ILE A 124 12.96 30.14 11.20
N ASP A 125 13.08 31.34 11.77
CA ASP A 125 14.31 32.11 11.64
C ASP A 125 15.45 31.50 12.47
N GLU A 126 16.69 31.71 12.05
CA GLU A 126 17.86 31.17 12.75
C GLU A 126 17.95 31.71 14.18
N GLU A 127 17.57 32.97 14.40
CA GLU A 127 17.60 33.59 15.72
C GLU A 127 16.52 32.99 16.64
N GLU A 128 15.31 32.76 16.12
CA GLU A 128 14.25 32.08 16.85
C GLU A 128 14.62 30.62 17.21
N LEU A 129 15.22 29.89 16.27
CA LEU A 129 15.68 28.53 16.52
C LEU A 129 16.76 28.50 17.60
N ASN A 130 17.73 29.41 17.55
CA ASN A 130 18.79 29.53 18.55
C ASN A 130 18.24 29.83 19.95
N ILE A 131 17.22 30.68 20.06
CA ILE A 131 16.54 30.96 21.34
C ILE A 131 15.90 29.67 21.89
N VAL A 132 15.20 28.91 21.06
CA VAL A 132 14.53 27.67 21.49
C VAL A 132 15.55 26.62 21.92
N VAL A 133 16.64 26.45 21.16
CA VAL A 133 17.72 25.51 21.49
C VAL A 133 18.43 25.93 22.78
N ALA A 134 18.79 27.21 22.92
CA ALA A 134 19.43 27.73 24.13
C ALA A 134 18.56 27.54 25.38
N THR A 135 17.26 27.81 25.26
CA THR A 135 16.28 27.59 26.35
C THR A 135 16.17 26.10 26.71
N THR A 136 16.18 25.22 25.71
CA THR A 136 16.09 23.77 25.95
C THR A 136 17.38 23.24 26.60
N ILE A 137 18.54 23.78 26.25
CA ILE A 137 19.83 23.41 26.85
C ILE A 137 19.93 23.93 28.29
N THR A 138 19.41 25.12 28.60
CA THR A 138 19.38 25.61 29.98
C THR A 138 18.42 24.82 30.85
N GLU A 139 17.26 24.40 30.32
CA GLU A 139 16.31 23.52 31.02
C GLU A 139 16.84 22.09 31.18
N PHE A 140 17.55 21.57 30.16
CA PHE A 140 18.07 20.20 30.12
C PHE A 140 19.55 20.16 29.72
N PRO A 141 20.48 20.49 30.66
CA PRO A 141 21.91 20.67 30.34
C PRO A 141 22.66 19.38 29.94
N ARG A 142 22.02 18.22 30.04
CA ARG A 142 22.56 16.91 29.59
C ARG A 142 21.75 16.30 28.44
N CYS A 143 20.91 17.09 27.80
CA CYS A 143 20.10 16.68 26.66
C CYS A 143 20.99 16.40 25.45
N GLY A 144 21.00 15.15 24.98
CA GLY A 144 21.61 14.79 23.71
C GLY A 144 20.75 15.21 22.51
N GLU A 145 21.31 15.08 21.30
CA GLU A 145 20.66 15.46 20.03
C GLU A 145 19.25 14.86 19.87
N GLU A 146 19.07 13.57 20.17
CA GLU A 146 17.79 12.88 20.02
C GLU A 146 16.68 13.44 20.90
N MET A 147 17.02 13.84 22.13
CA MET A 147 16.06 14.45 23.05
C MET A 147 15.74 15.89 22.61
N LEU A 148 16.74 16.63 22.13
CA LEU A 148 16.55 17.98 21.60
C LEU A 148 15.64 17.96 20.37
N ARG A 149 15.87 17.02 19.44
CA ARG A 149 15.03 16.79 18.26
C ARG A 149 13.58 16.51 18.66
N LYS A 150 13.34 15.70 19.71
CA LYS A 150 11.99 15.44 20.24
C LYS A 150 11.33 16.66 20.85
N VAL A 151 12.07 17.49 21.59
CA VAL A 151 11.53 18.74 22.16
C VAL A 151 11.17 19.73 21.06
N LEU A 152 12.02 19.87 20.03
CA LEU A 152 11.74 20.70 18.86
C LEU A 152 10.49 20.21 18.12
N LEU A 153 10.37 18.90 17.89
CA LEU A 153 9.16 18.27 17.34
C LEU A 153 7.91 18.56 18.17
N GLN A 154 7.98 18.43 19.51
CA GLN A 154 6.86 18.77 20.40
C GLN A 154 6.46 20.25 20.32
N LYS A 155 7.42 21.14 20.04
CA LYS A 155 7.16 22.57 19.80
C LYS A 155 6.73 22.88 18.36
N GLY A 156 6.53 21.86 17.52
CA GLY A 156 6.12 22.01 16.12
C GLY A 156 7.23 22.50 15.19
N ILE A 157 8.49 22.44 15.64
CA ILE A 157 9.66 22.89 14.89
C ILE A 157 10.33 21.67 14.24
N LYS A 158 10.24 21.58 12.92
CA LYS A 158 10.93 20.57 12.11
C LYS A 158 12.15 21.20 11.47
N VAL A 159 13.31 20.85 12.01
CA VAL A 159 14.64 21.24 11.50
C VAL A 159 15.20 20.16 10.56
N PRO A 160 16.07 20.54 9.58
CA PRO A 160 16.79 19.62 8.70
C PRO A 160 17.59 18.51 9.38
#